data_AF-A0A135VG90-F1
#
_entry.id   AF-A0A135VG90-F1
#
_cell.length_a   1.000
_cell.length_b   1.000
_cell.length_c   1.000
_cell.angle_alpha   90.00
_cell.angle_beta   90.00
_cell.angle_gamma   90.00
#
_symmetry.space_group_name_H-M   'P 1'
#
loop_
_entity.id
_entity.type
_entity.pdbx_description
1 polymer ?
#
loop_
_entity_poly.entity_id
_entity_poly.type
_entity_poly.pdbx_seq_one_letter_code
_entity_poly.pdbx_strand_id
1 'polypeptide(L)'
;MIRTQKIDPIFGDISTPENGREVDPFTDSETVRLVAVNLELAVRNLVSANAPPESLVVTADIGTQKIMAIPTADGDIKVLVFE
;
A
#
# COMPACT_ATOMS: atom_id res chain seq x y z
N MET A 1 2.13 -28.01 2.59
CA MET A 1 1.05 -27.71 1.63
C MET A 1 0.35 -26.44 2.12
N ILE A 2 0.67 -25.28 1.53
CA ILE A 2 0.01 -24.02 1.89
C ILE A 2 -1.41 -24.09 1.33
N ARG A 3 -2.42 -24.09 2.20
CA ARG A 3 -3.83 -23.98 1.80
C ARG A 3 -4.04 -22.53 1.36
N THR A 4 -4.03 -22.27 0.06
CA THR A 4 -4.42 -20.96 -0.48
C THR A 4 -5.92 -20.81 -0.26
N GLN A 5 -6.31 -20.02 0.74
CA GLN A 5 -7.70 -19.57 0.83
C GLN A 5 -7.98 -18.73 -0.40
N LYS A 6 -9.06 -19.05 -1.12
CA LYS A 6 -9.51 -18.24 -2.25
C LYS A 6 -9.99 -16.91 -1.69
N ILE A 7 -9.21 -15.86 -1.92
CA ILE A 7 -9.58 -14.49 -1.57
C ILE A 7 -10.61 -14.07 -2.62
N ASP A 8 -11.85 -13.85 -2.22
CA ASP A 8 -12.83 -13.21 -3.09
C ASP A 8 -12.41 -11.74 -3.24
N PRO A 9 -12.02 -11.27 -4.44
CA PRO A 9 -11.63 -9.88 -4.61
C PRO A 9 -12.86 -9.00 -4.42
N ILE A 10 -12.87 -8.22 -3.34
CA ILE A 10 -13.86 -7.18 -3.12
C ILE A 10 -13.53 -6.04 -4.10
N PHE A 11 -14.22 -5.98 -5.24
CA PHE A 11 -14.08 -4.91 -6.25
C PHE A 11 -14.69 -3.56 -5.80
N GLY A 12 -14.92 -3.38 -4.49
CA GLY A 12 -15.84 -2.38 -3.95
C GLY A 12 -15.27 -0.99 -3.73
N ASP A 13 -13.96 -0.78 -3.86
CA ASP A 13 -13.37 0.49 -3.43
C ASP A 13 -12.00 0.72 -4.08
N ILE A 14 -12.03 1.06 -5.38
CA ILE A 14 -10.85 1.44 -6.15
C ILE A 14 -10.49 2.87 -5.74
N SER A 15 -9.83 3.01 -4.60
CA SER A 15 -9.20 4.25 -4.18
C SER A 15 -8.12 4.61 -5.21
N THR A 16 -8.38 5.65 -6.01
CA THR A 16 -7.41 6.13 -7.00
C THR A 16 -6.33 6.97 -6.33
N PRO A 17 -5.07 6.91 -6.79
CA PRO A 17 -3.96 7.64 -6.16
C PRO A 17 -4.19 9.15 -6.00
N GLU A 18 -5.01 9.77 -6.85
CA GLU A 18 -5.34 11.20 -6.74
C GLU A 18 -6.17 11.56 -5.50
N ASN A 19 -6.85 10.61 -4.86
CA ASN A 19 -7.72 10.87 -3.70
C ASN A 19 -7.02 10.71 -2.35
N GLY A 20 -5.78 10.19 -2.34
CA GLY A 20 -5.02 9.92 -1.12
C GLY A 20 -4.01 11.02 -0.81
N ARG A 21 -3.76 11.27 0.48
CA ARG A 21 -2.65 12.12 0.93
C ARG A 21 -1.44 11.28 1.28
N GLU A 22 -0.24 11.84 1.18
CA GLU A 22 0.95 11.15 1.69
C GLU A 22 0.91 11.02 3.22
N VAL A 23 1.54 9.96 3.72
CA VAL A 23 1.71 9.73 5.15
C VAL A 23 2.63 10.80 5.72
N ASP A 24 2.18 11.49 6.77
CA ASP A 24 2.94 12.50 7.49
C ASP A 24 3.57 11.85 8.75
N PRO A 25 4.91 11.80 8.83
CA PRO A 25 5.60 11.13 9.93
C PRO A 25 5.44 11.83 11.30
N PHE A 26 4.97 13.08 11.33
CA PHE A 26 4.82 13.91 12.52
C PHE A 26 3.37 14.00 13.00
N THR A 27 2.39 13.97 12.10
CA THR A 27 0.98 14.13 12.47
C THR A 27 0.19 12.82 12.47
N ASP A 28 0.64 11.81 11.73
CA ASP A 28 -0.09 10.54 11.66
C ASP A 28 0.10 9.66 12.89
N SER A 29 -0.96 8.91 13.19
CA SER A 29 -0.93 7.95 14.28
C SER A 29 0.22 6.96 14.10
N GLU A 30 0.76 6.45 15.21
CA GLU A 30 1.82 5.45 15.17
C GLU A 30 1.43 4.22 14.35
N THR A 31 0.18 3.76 14.46
CA THR A 31 -0.34 2.64 13.69
C THR A 31 -0.27 2.91 12.18
N VAL A 32 -0.71 4.07 11.72
CA VAL A 32 -0.62 4.48 10.31
C VAL A 32 0.82 4.46 9.83
N ARG A 33 1.72 5.09 10.60
CA ARG A 33 3.14 5.21 10.24
C ARG A 33 3.83 3.84 10.16
N LEU A 34 3.57 2.95 11.13
CA LEU A 34 4.12 1.59 11.12
C LEU A 34 3.61 0.78 9.93
N VAL A 35 2.32 0.85 9.64
CA VAL A 35 1.73 0.13 8.51
C VAL A 35 2.26 0.68 7.19
N ALA A 36 2.41 1.99 7.07
CA ALA A 36 3.01 2.64 5.92
C ALA A 36 4.43 2.13 5.63
N VAL A 37 5.30 2.08 6.66
CA VAL A 37 6.66 1.54 6.53
C VAL A 37 6.65 0.07 6.10
N ASN A 38 5.74 -0.74 6.66
CA ASN A 38 5.65 -2.15 6.28
C ASN A 38 5.18 -2.33 4.84
N LEU A 39 4.20 -1.55 4.39
CA LEU A 39 3.73 -1.57 3.00
C LEU A 39 4.82 -1.09 2.03
N GLU A 40 5.54 -0.03 2.39
CA GLU A 40 6.67 0.45 1.60
C GLU A 40 7.73 -0.65 1.43
N LEU A 41 8.14 -1.31 2.53
CA LEU A 41 9.09 -2.41 2.49
C LEU A 41 8.56 -3.60 1.66
N ALA A 42 7.28 -3.92 1.75
CA ALA A 42 6.68 -4.99 0.96
C ALA A 42 6.77 -4.69 -0.54
N VAL A 43 6.46 -3.46 -0.96
CA VAL A 43 6.60 -3.04 -2.36
C VAL A 43 8.08 -3.01 -2.77
N ARG A 44 8.99 -2.49 -1.93
CA ARG A 44 10.45 -2.50 -2.19
C ARG A 44 10.94 -3.91 -2.47
N ASN A 45 10.50 -4.89 -1.67
CA ASN A 45 10.87 -6.29 -1.83
C ASN A 45 10.37 -6.88 -3.15
N LEU A 46 9.13 -6.56 -3.56
CA LEU A 46 8.58 -7.01 -4.85
C LEU A 46 9.32 -6.39 -6.03
N VAL A 47 9.59 -5.10 -5.99
CA VAL A 47 10.40 -4.40 -7.02
C VAL A 47 11.80 -5.01 -7.10
N SER A 48 12.44 -5.27 -5.95
CA SER A 48 13.77 -5.89 -5.87
C SER A 48 13.78 -7.34 -6.40
N ALA A 49 12.63 -8.02 -6.36
CA ALA A 49 12.42 -9.34 -6.95
C ALA A 49 12.08 -9.31 -8.45
N ASN A 50 12.21 -8.15 -9.11
CA ASN A 50 11.86 -7.91 -10.52
C ASN A 50 10.35 -8.06 -10.83
N ALA A 51 9.48 -7.83 -9.84
CA ALA A 51 8.06 -7.69 -10.15
C ALA A 51 7.83 -6.38 -10.95
N PRO A 52 7.01 -6.41 -12.03
CA PRO A 52 6.76 -5.22 -12.83
C PRO A 52 6.08 -4.11 -12.00
N PRO A 53 6.70 -2.93 -11.82
CA PRO A 53 6.17 -1.86 -10.96
C PRO A 53 4.74 -1.44 -11.29
N GLU A 54 4.37 -1.42 -12.57
CA GLU A 54 3.03 -1.09 -13.06
C GLU A 54 1.94 -2.07 -12.61
N SER A 55 2.35 -3.26 -12.15
CA SER A 55 1.46 -4.29 -11.62
C SER A 55 1.37 -4.28 -10.09
N LEU A 56 2.07 -3.35 -9.41
CA LEU A 56 2.18 -3.32 -7.97
C LEU A 56 1.31 -2.22 -7.36
N VAL A 57 0.27 -2.66 -6.67
CA VAL A 57 -0.48 -1.84 -5.72
C VAL A 57 -0.72 -2.71 -4.49
N VAL A 58 -0.20 -2.29 -3.34
CA VAL A 58 -0.42 -3.00 -2.07
C VAL A 58 -1.25 -2.10 -1.17
N THR A 59 -2.37 -2.61 -0.70
CA THR A 59 -3.29 -1.88 0.17
C THR A 59 -3.43 -2.59 1.51
N ALA A 60 -3.72 -1.82 2.55
CA ALA A 60 -4.12 -2.33 3.86
C ALA A 60 -5.21 -1.45 4.45
N ASP A 61 -6.28 -2.08 4.93
CA ASP A 61 -7.31 -1.42 5.72
C ASP A 61 -6.92 -1.46 7.21
N ILE A 62 -6.92 -0.32 7.87
CA ILE A 62 -6.53 -0.15 9.27
C ILE A 62 -7.50 0.76 10.03
N GLY A 63 -8.37 0.16 10.84
CA GLY A 63 -9.42 0.91 11.53
C GLY A 63 -10.38 1.53 10.52
N THR A 64 -10.48 2.86 10.49
CA THR A 64 -11.30 3.61 9.52
C THR A 64 -10.52 4.05 8.29
N GLN A 65 -9.21 3.83 8.24
CA GLN A 65 -8.35 4.36 7.19
C GLN A 65 -7.91 3.24 6.25
N LYS A 66 -7.69 3.60 4.98
CA LYS A 66 -7.03 2.72 4.01
C LYS A 66 -5.65 3.29 3.69
N ILE A 67 -4.64 2.43 3.63
CA ILE A 67 -3.29 2.78 3.21
C ILE A 67 -2.97 2.07 1.91
N MET A 68 -2.35 2.77 0.99
CA MET A 68 -1.92 2.25 -0.31
C MET A 68 -0.45 2.57 -0.55
N ALA A 69 0.33 1.58 -0.96
CA ALA A 69 1.70 1.76 -1.42
C ALA A 69 1.81 1.43 -2.92
N ILE A 70 2.40 2.34 -3.68
CA ILE A 70 2.60 2.22 -5.14
C ILE A 70 4.03 2.63 -5.52
N PRO A 71 4.68 1.95 -6.48
CA PRO A 71 5.90 2.46 -7.09
C PRO A 71 5.64 3.76 -7.85
N THR A 72 6.62 4.66 -7.85
CA THR A 72 6.62 5.87 -8.66
C THR A 72 7.40 5.63 -9.97
N ALA A 73 7.27 6.57 -10.93
CA ALA A 73 8.03 6.53 -12.16
C ALA A 73 9.56 6.63 -11.93
N ASP A 74 9.96 7.22 -10.81
CA ASP A 74 11.37 7.41 -10.43
C ASP A 74 11.96 6.17 -9.71
N GLY A 75 11.15 5.13 -9.47
CA GLY A 75 11.56 3.91 -8.77
C GLY A 75 11.48 3.98 -7.25
N ASP A 76 11.01 5.11 -6.71
CA ASP A 76 10.64 5.25 -5.30
C ASP A 76 9.27 4.62 -5.03
N ILE A 77 8.87 4.58 -3.76
CA ILE A 77 7.54 4.09 -3.37
C ILE A 77 6.83 5.20 -2.63
N LYS A 78 5.64 5.51 -3.12
CA LYS A 78 4.71 6.45 -2.51
C LYS A 78 3.73 5.70 -1.64
N VAL A 79 3.53 6.18 -0.41
CA VAL A 79 2.52 5.63 0.50
C VAL A 79 1.46 6.69 0.78
N LEU A 80 0.21 6.32 0.52
CA LEU A 80 -0.97 7.17 0.60
C LEU A 80 -1.93 6.69 1.68
N VAL A 81 -2.52 7.62 2.41
CA VAL A 81 -3.61 7.42 3.36
C VAL A 81 -4.91 7.98 2.77
N PHE A 82 -5.97 7.21 2.95
CA PHE A 82 -7.35 7.55 2.64
C PHE A 82 -8.18 7.46 3.93
N GLU A 83 -9.01 8.46 4.15
CA GLU A 83 -9.98 8.54 5.25
C GLU A 83 -11.28 7.79 4.92
#